data_AF-A0A142JGQ8-F1
#
_entry.id   AF-A0A142JGQ8-F1
#
_cell.length_a   1.000
_cell.length_b   1.000
_cell.length_c   1.000
_cell.angle_alpha   90.00
_cell.angle_beta   90.00
_cell.angle_gamma   90.00
#
_symmetry.space_group_name_H-M   'P 1'
#
loop_
_entity.id
_entity.type
_entity.pdbx_description
1 polymer ?
#
loop_
_entity_poly.entity_id
_entity_poly.type
_entity_poly.pdbx_seq_one_letter_code
_entity_poly.pdbx_strand_id
1 'polypeptide(L)'
;MSETSDQKPRADTAESNGESPYDQYLRAKEKRLETGAFSRDIVRTMQQAFARALKSGEPIPEEMLVELRFAFEDLCTGIKPDLFSVIAAGGAEPPIAKYLQQDGLRYIEWAQDGRIDDATPVATVAKAYGVTQKTVRKWRQKQQEDGIALPKLVFDNAEHVRRMLKIASDQYKARIPKRGRQPT
;
A
#
# COMPACT_ATOMS: atom_id res chain seq x y z
N MET A 1 -27.33 -10.84 38.25
CA MET A 1 -27.52 -11.00 36.79
C MET A 1 -26.16 -10.72 36.17
N SER A 2 -25.42 -11.76 35.81
CA SER A 2 -24.04 -11.65 35.32
C SER A 2 -24.08 -11.57 33.80
N GLU A 3 -23.80 -10.38 33.25
CA GLU A 3 -23.68 -10.18 31.81
C GLU A 3 -22.44 -10.92 31.29
N THR A 4 -22.68 -11.95 30.50
CA THR A 4 -21.63 -12.69 29.80
C THR A 4 -21.26 -11.88 28.57
N SER A 5 -20.10 -11.22 28.62
CA SER A 5 -19.56 -10.42 27.52
C SER A 5 -19.09 -11.34 26.39
N ASP A 6 -19.86 -11.35 25.31
CA ASP A 6 -19.62 -12.13 24.10
C ASP A 6 -18.54 -11.44 23.25
N GLN A 7 -17.28 -11.56 23.69
CA GLN A 7 -16.13 -11.07 22.94
C GLN A 7 -15.83 -12.02 21.76
N LYS A 8 -16.37 -11.65 20.61
CA LYS A 8 -15.99 -12.23 19.31
C LYS A 8 -14.46 -12.12 19.12
N PRO A 9 -13.73 -13.23 18.96
CA PRO A 9 -12.28 -13.20 18.85
C PRO A 9 -11.89 -12.37 17.63
N ARG A 10 -11.06 -11.34 17.85
CA ARG A 10 -10.35 -10.68 16.77
C ARG A 10 -9.43 -11.72 16.15
N ALA A 11 -9.58 -11.96 14.85
CA ALA A 11 -8.64 -12.72 14.05
C ALA A 11 -7.36 -11.87 13.89
N ASP A 12 -6.67 -11.65 15.01
CA ASP A 12 -5.33 -11.11 15.05
C ASP A 12 -4.38 -12.24 14.62
N THR A 13 -3.96 -12.13 13.36
CA THR A 13 -2.62 -12.45 12.85
C THR A 13 -1.91 -13.59 13.59
N ALA A 14 -2.28 -14.84 13.26
CA ALA A 14 -1.35 -15.94 13.43
C ALA A 14 -0.16 -15.67 12.50
N GLU A 15 0.94 -15.16 13.05
CA GLU A 15 2.24 -15.21 12.40
C GLU A 15 2.49 -16.67 12.01
N SER A 16 2.47 -16.97 10.71
CA SER A 16 2.61 -18.35 10.24
C SER A 16 4.06 -18.80 10.51
N ASN A 17 4.21 -19.67 11.50
CA ASN A 17 5.40 -20.48 11.80
C ASN A 17 6.12 -20.93 10.52
N GLY A 18 7.19 -20.25 10.09
CA GLY A 18 8.13 -20.72 9.05
C GLY A 18 7.56 -21.07 7.66
N GLU A 19 6.25 -20.98 7.44
CA GLU A 19 5.58 -21.38 6.21
C GLU A 19 6.01 -20.43 5.08
N SER A 20 6.49 -21.02 3.98
CA SER A 20 6.91 -20.24 2.81
C SER A 20 5.68 -19.54 2.20
N PRO A 21 5.85 -18.40 1.52
CA PRO A 21 4.75 -17.76 0.80
C PRO A 21 4.08 -18.71 -0.20
N TYR A 22 4.85 -19.61 -0.81
CA TYR A 22 4.34 -20.58 -1.77
C TYR A 22 3.43 -21.62 -1.13
N ASP A 23 3.84 -22.20 0.00
CA ASP A 23 3.03 -23.20 0.73
C ASP A 23 1.71 -22.59 1.19
N GLN A 24 1.77 -21.34 1.69
CA GLN A 24 0.59 -20.58 2.07
C GLN A 24 -0.37 -20.36 0.88
N TYR A 25 0.18 -20.06 -0.30
CA TYR A 25 -0.59 -19.90 -1.54
C TYR A 25 -1.25 -21.21 -1.97
N LEU A 26 -0.49 -22.32 -2.02
CA LEU A 26 -1.00 -23.64 -2.43
C LEU A 26 -2.12 -24.10 -1.50
N ARG A 27 -1.90 -24.05 -0.18
CA ARG A 27 -2.91 -24.41 0.82
C ARG A 27 -4.19 -23.58 0.70
N ALA A 28 -4.07 -22.31 0.30
CA ALA A 28 -5.24 -21.47 0.05
C ALA A 28 -5.97 -21.89 -1.23
N LYS A 29 -5.22 -22.14 -2.31
CA LYS A 29 -5.75 -22.55 -3.62
C LYS A 29 -6.48 -23.89 -3.57
N GLU A 30 -6.00 -24.83 -2.75
CA GLU A 30 -6.64 -26.14 -2.53
C GLU A 30 -8.01 -26.05 -1.85
N LYS A 31 -8.28 -24.97 -1.11
CA LYS A 31 -9.55 -24.78 -0.39
C LYS A 31 -10.69 -24.22 -1.26
N ARG A 32 -10.54 -24.26 -2.58
CA ARG A 32 -11.54 -23.79 -3.54
C ARG A 32 -12.91 -24.42 -3.23
N LEU A 33 -13.98 -23.61 -3.30
CA LEU A 33 -15.33 -24.10 -3.08
C LEU A 33 -15.70 -25.08 -4.21
N GLU A 34 -16.67 -25.98 -3.96
CA GLU A 34 -17.19 -26.92 -4.96
C GLU A 34 -17.71 -26.22 -6.23
N THR A 35 -18.13 -24.96 -6.09
CA THR A 35 -18.58 -24.09 -7.19
C THR A 35 -17.44 -23.60 -8.10
N GLY A 36 -16.19 -23.86 -7.72
CA GLY A 36 -15.02 -23.27 -8.37
C GLY A 36 -14.76 -21.81 -7.97
N ALA A 37 -15.49 -21.23 -7.01
CA ALA A 37 -15.21 -19.88 -6.51
C ALA A 37 -14.27 -19.91 -5.29
N PHE A 38 -13.53 -18.83 -5.05
CA PHE A 38 -12.80 -18.63 -3.80
C PHE A 38 -13.63 -17.85 -2.78
N SER A 39 -13.61 -18.28 -1.51
CA SER A 39 -14.14 -17.46 -0.42
C SER A 39 -13.26 -16.23 -0.18
N ARG A 40 -13.81 -15.17 0.43
CA ARG A 40 -13.04 -13.94 0.72
C ARG A 40 -11.77 -14.20 1.55
N ASP A 41 -11.83 -15.14 2.50
CA ASP A 41 -10.69 -15.48 3.35
C ASP A 41 -9.60 -16.27 2.60
N ILE A 42 -10.00 -17.08 1.62
CA ILE A 42 -9.07 -17.76 0.71
C ILE A 42 -8.35 -16.73 -0.15
N VAL A 43 -9.09 -15.83 -0.81
CA VAL A 43 -8.47 -14.75 -1.60
C VAL A 43 -7.56 -13.91 -0.71
N ARG A 44 -7.91 -13.66 0.55
CA ARG A 44 -7.07 -12.92 1.50
C ARG A 44 -5.73 -13.60 1.71
N THR A 45 -5.77 -14.90 1.93
CA THR A 45 -4.59 -15.70 2.17
C THR A 45 -3.70 -15.74 0.92
N MET A 46 -4.30 -15.88 -0.27
CA MET A 46 -3.57 -15.80 -1.54
C MET A 46 -2.91 -14.43 -1.73
N GLN A 47 -3.66 -13.33 -1.57
CA GLN A 47 -3.11 -11.97 -1.69
C GLN A 47 -1.98 -11.70 -0.68
N GLN A 48 -2.09 -12.22 0.55
CA GLN A 48 -1.04 -12.12 1.57
C GLN A 48 0.21 -12.90 1.18
N ALA A 49 0.06 -14.12 0.65
CA ALA A 49 1.16 -14.92 0.12
C ALA A 49 1.90 -14.18 -1.01
N PHE A 50 1.17 -13.62 -1.99
CA PHE A 50 1.75 -12.79 -3.04
C PHE A 50 2.50 -11.57 -2.49
N ALA A 51 1.89 -10.85 -1.54
CA ALA A 51 2.53 -9.68 -0.94
C ALA A 51 3.80 -10.04 -0.15
N ARG A 52 3.85 -11.23 0.47
CA ARG A 52 5.05 -11.74 1.15
C ARG A 52 6.14 -12.14 0.15
N ALA A 53 5.78 -12.88 -0.90
CA ALA A 53 6.72 -13.27 -1.97
C ALA A 53 7.33 -12.04 -2.67
N LEU A 54 6.52 -11.02 -2.97
CA LEU A 54 7.01 -9.77 -3.57
C LEU A 54 7.96 -8.98 -2.65
N LYS A 55 7.84 -9.15 -1.33
CA LYS A 55 8.67 -8.44 -0.35
C LYS A 55 9.95 -9.18 0.02
N SER A 56 10.04 -10.49 -0.20
CA SER A 56 11.22 -11.26 0.20
C SER A 56 12.44 -10.93 -0.66
N GLY A 57 12.24 -10.44 -1.88
CA GLY A 57 13.33 -10.22 -2.85
C GLY A 57 13.80 -11.51 -3.54
N GLU A 58 13.27 -12.66 -3.12
CA GLU A 58 13.52 -13.96 -3.75
C GLU A 58 12.72 -14.10 -5.06
N PRO A 59 13.17 -14.97 -6.00
CA PRO A 59 12.39 -15.31 -7.17
C PRO A 59 10.99 -15.83 -6.79
N ILE A 60 9.95 -15.27 -7.43
CA ILE A 60 8.58 -15.73 -7.23
C ILE A 60 8.40 -17.08 -7.95
N PRO A 61 7.82 -18.10 -7.30
CA PRO A 61 7.53 -19.39 -7.94
C PRO A 61 6.71 -19.24 -9.23
N GLU A 62 6.98 -20.09 -10.22
CA GLU A 62 6.40 -19.98 -11.56
C GLU A 62 4.87 -20.08 -11.54
N GLU A 63 4.31 -20.96 -10.72
CA GLU A 63 2.86 -21.15 -10.60
C GLU A 63 2.15 -19.90 -10.04
N MET A 64 2.82 -19.18 -9.13
CA MET A 64 2.35 -17.89 -8.63
C MET A 64 2.41 -16.82 -9.74
N LEU A 65 3.47 -16.81 -10.55
CA LEU A 65 3.58 -15.88 -11.69
C LEU A 65 2.51 -16.15 -12.76
N VAL A 66 2.24 -17.42 -13.06
CA VAL A 66 1.18 -17.84 -14.00
C VAL A 66 -0.19 -17.36 -13.51
N GLU A 67 -0.49 -17.51 -12.22
CA GLU A 67 -1.73 -17.02 -11.62
C GLU A 67 -1.87 -15.50 -11.74
N LEU A 68 -0.80 -14.74 -11.43
CA LEU A 68 -0.80 -13.28 -11.62
C LEU A 68 -1.02 -12.91 -13.07
N ARG A 69 -0.35 -13.62 -13.99
CA ARG A 69 -0.51 -13.40 -15.43
C ARG A 69 -1.96 -13.57 -15.86
N PHE A 70 -2.60 -14.68 -15.51
CA PHE A 70 -4.01 -14.90 -15.84
C PHE A 70 -4.91 -13.81 -15.24
N ALA A 71 -4.68 -13.42 -13.98
CA ALA A 71 -5.43 -12.33 -13.37
C ALA A 71 -5.26 -10.99 -14.12
N PHE A 72 -4.07 -10.69 -14.65
CA PHE A 72 -3.85 -9.50 -15.48
C PHE A 72 -4.50 -9.61 -16.86
N GLU A 73 -4.44 -10.78 -17.50
CA GLU A 73 -5.11 -11.03 -18.79
C GLU A 73 -6.63 -10.84 -18.65
N ASP A 74 -7.24 -11.35 -17.57
CA ASP A 74 -8.65 -11.11 -17.24
C ASP A 74 -8.94 -9.60 -17.10
N LEU A 75 -8.14 -8.86 -16.33
CA LEU A 75 -8.32 -7.41 -16.18
C LEU A 75 -8.25 -6.67 -17.53
N CYS A 76 -7.31 -7.05 -18.39
CA CYS A 76 -7.15 -6.45 -19.71
C CYS A 76 -8.34 -6.73 -20.63
N THR A 77 -9.10 -7.80 -20.39
CA THR A 77 -10.33 -8.14 -21.12
C THR A 77 -11.60 -7.64 -20.42
N GLY A 78 -11.47 -6.89 -19.31
CA GLY A 78 -12.59 -6.34 -18.55
C GLY A 78 -13.23 -7.32 -17.57
N ILE A 79 -12.63 -8.51 -17.38
CA ILE A 79 -13.04 -9.50 -16.39
C ILE A 79 -12.34 -9.17 -15.07
N LYS A 80 -13.10 -9.18 -13.96
CA LYS A 80 -12.53 -8.96 -12.64
C LYS A 80 -12.12 -10.32 -12.03
N PRO A 81 -10.83 -10.64 -11.94
CA PRO A 81 -10.39 -11.90 -11.33
C PRO A 81 -10.58 -11.88 -9.82
N ASP A 82 -10.82 -13.06 -9.24
CA ASP A 82 -10.99 -13.23 -7.79
C ASP A 82 -9.77 -12.70 -7.02
N LEU A 83 -8.56 -12.87 -7.56
CA LEU A 83 -7.31 -12.41 -6.96
C LEU A 83 -7.26 -10.89 -6.72
N PHE A 84 -8.01 -10.09 -7.48
CA PHE A 84 -8.10 -8.63 -7.29
C PHE A 84 -9.43 -8.17 -6.68
N SER A 85 -10.20 -9.11 -6.13
CA SER A 85 -11.39 -8.77 -5.36
C SER A 85 -11.02 -8.00 -4.08
N VAL A 86 -11.87 -7.04 -3.70
CA VAL A 86 -11.66 -6.19 -2.52
C VAL A 86 -12.08 -6.98 -1.28
N ILE A 87 -11.14 -7.19 -0.36
CA ILE A 87 -11.32 -8.10 0.78
C ILE A 87 -11.79 -7.38 2.05
N ALA A 88 -11.44 -6.10 2.20
CA ALA A 88 -11.90 -5.26 3.29
C ALA A 88 -11.99 -3.81 2.81
N ALA A 89 -13.11 -3.16 3.08
CA ALA A 89 -13.27 -1.72 2.90
C ALA A 89 -13.20 -1.07 4.29
N GLY A 90 -12.08 -0.43 4.64
CA GLY A 90 -12.06 0.39 5.85
C GLY A 90 -10.70 0.79 6.43
N GLY A 91 -10.61 2.08 6.81
CA GLY A 91 -9.90 2.59 7.97
C GLY A 91 -8.39 2.82 7.86
N ALA A 92 -7.66 1.89 7.25
CA ALA A 92 -6.21 1.98 7.12
C ALA A 92 -5.81 2.82 5.91
N GLU A 93 -4.76 3.62 6.07
CA GLU A 93 -4.13 4.30 4.94
C GLU A 93 -3.61 3.24 3.94
N PRO A 94 -3.97 3.33 2.65
CA PRO A 94 -3.61 2.29 1.68
C PRO A 94 -2.08 2.23 1.52
N PRO A 95 -1.46 1.05 1.30
CA PRO A 95 0.00 0.94 1.17
C PRO A 95 0.62 1.90 0.16
N ILE A 96 -0.11 2.19 -0.92
CA ILE A 96 0.30 3.15 -1.95
C ILE A 96 0.49 4.57 -1.42
N ALA A 97 -0.21 4.95 -0.36
CA ALA A 97 -0.05 6.25 0.27
C ALA A 97 1.39 6.46 0.76
N LYS A 98 2.02 5.44 1.36
CA LYS A 98 3.40 5.54 1.84
C LYS A 98 4.37 5.84 0.70
N TYR A 99 4.23 5.13 -0.42
CA TYR A 99 5.05 5.39 -1.61
C TYR A 99 4.83 6.81 -2.15
N LEU A 100 3.57 7.26 -2.20
CA LEU A 100 3.26 8.63 -2.63
C LEU A 100 3.79 9.68 -1.64
N GLN A 101 3.79 9.42 -0.34
CA GLN A 101 4.36 10.31 0.68
C GLN A 101 5.89 10.44 0.53
N GLN A 102 6.59 9.37 0.15
CA GLN A 102 8.03 9.38 -0.07
C GLN A 102 8.44 10.37 -1.16
N ASP A 103 7.65 10.54 -2.22
CA ASP A 103 7.93 11.56 -3.25
C ASP A 103 7.85 12.98 -2.70
N GLY A 104 6.91 13.24 -1.78
CA GLY A 104 6.81 14.51 -1.06
C GLY A 104 7.99 14.75 -0.11
N LEU A 105 8.42 13.73 0.62
CA LEU A 105 9.61 13.81 1.49
C LEU A 105 10.88 14.04 0.67
N ARG A 106 11.00 13.40 -0.50
CA ARG A 106 12.14 13.60 -1.41
C ARG A 106 12.24 15.04 -1.89
N TYR A 107 11.11 15.65 -2.24
CA TYR A 107 11.07 17.07 -2.60
C TYR A 107 11.61 17.96 -1.47
N ILE A 108 11.25 17.66 -0.21
CA ILE A 108 11.72 18.42 0.96
C ILE A 108 13.23 18.27 1.15
N GLU A 109 13.76 17.07 1.04
CA GLU A 109 15.21 16.82 1.13
C GLU A 109 15.96 17.61 0.06
N TRP A 110 15.48 17.59 -1.19
CA TRP A 110 16.11 18.31 -2.28
C TRP A 110 16.09 19.83 -2.14
N ALA A 111 15.00 20.38 -1.58
CA ALA A 111 14.94 21.79 -1.27
C ALA A 111 15.90 22.17 -0.13
N GLN A 112 16.04 21.30 0.88
CA GLN A 112 16.98 21.51 1.99
C GLN A 112 18.44 21.42 1.53
N ASP A 113 18.73 20.56 0.56
CA ASP A 113 20.04 20.44 -0.08
C ASP A 113 20.36 21.60 -1.05
N GLY A 114 19.43 22.55 -1.23
CA GLY A 114 19.59 23.67 -2.18
C GLY A 114 19.48 23.27 -3.66
N ARG A 115 19.09 22.02 -3.97
CA ARG A 115 18.88 21.55 -5.34
C ARG A 115 17.58 22.08 -5.95
N ILE A 116 16.63 22.45 -5.09
CA ILE A 116 15.37 23.08 -5.46
C ILE A 116 15.28 24.41 -4.70
N ASP A 117 15.17 25.51 -5.43
CA ASP A 117 14.89 26.82 -4.85
C ASP A 117 13.43 26.87 -4.36
N ASP A 118 13.23 26.54 -3.09
CA ASP A 118 11.96 26.65 -2.36
C ASP A 118 12.27 26.91 -0.87
N ALA A 119 11.99 28.13 -0.42
CA ALA A 119 12.22 28.54 0.97
C ALA A 119 11.24 27.87 1.96
N THR A 120 10.13 27.29 1.50
CA THR A 120 9.05 26.75 2.36
C THR A 120 8.59 25.36 1.92
N PRO A 121 9.50 24.38 1.77
CA PRO A 121 9.20 23.12 1.07
C PRO A 121 8.11 22.28 1.77
N VAL A 122 8.04 22.34 3.11
CA VAL A 122 6.97 21.67 3.88
C VAL A 122 5.59 22.24 3.55
N ALA A 123 5.49 23.56 3.35
CA ALA A 123 4.24 24.22 2.99
C ALA A 123 3.85 23.87 1.54
N THR A 124 4.81 23.84 0.62
CA THR A 124 4.61 23.41 -0.77
C THR A 124 4.05 21.99 -0.84
N VAL A 125 4.66 21.03 -0.14
CA VAL A 125 4.18 19.64 -0.10
C VAL A 125 2.79 19.54 0.53
N ALA A 126 2.56 20.23 1.66
CA ALA A 126 1.25 20.24 2.32
C ALA A 126 0.14 20.74 1.38
N LYS A 127 0.41 21.82 0.65
CA LYS A 127 -0.50 22.38 -0.36
C LYS A 127 -0.76 21.40 -1.51
N ALA A 128 0.29 20.79 -2.06
CA ALA A 128 0.17 19.86 -3.18
C ALA A 128 -0.72 18.64 -2.83
N TYR A 129 -0.51 18.05 -1.65
CA TYR A 129 -1.23 16.86 -1.18
C TYR A 129 -2.59 17.18 -0.56
N GLY A 130 -2.90 18.46 -0.34
CA GLY A 130 -4.14 18.88 0.31
C GLY A 130 -4.22 18.45 1.79
N VAL A 131 -3.08 18.45 2.48
CA VAL A 131 -2.94 18.07 3.90
C VAL A 131 -2.38 19.23 4.72
N THR A 132 -2.32 19.08 6.05
CA THR A 132 -1.71 20.10 6.92
C THR A 132 -0.19 19.97 6.96
N GLN A 133 0.53 21.06 7.24
CA GLN A 133 1.99 20.99 7.47
C GLN A 133 2.34 20.05 8.63
N LYS A 134 1.48 19.97 9.66
CA LYS A 134 1.63 19.02 10.77
C LYS A 134 1.61 17.57 10.28
N THR A 135 0.75 17.25 9.31
CA THR A 135 0.70 15.92 8.68
C THR A 135 2.01 15.60 7.97
N VAL A 136 2.54 16.53 7.17
CA VAL A 136 3.82 16.35 6.47
C VAL A 136 4.98 16.13 7.45
N ARG A 137 5.03 16.90 8.55
CA ARG A 137 6.03 16.70 9.60
C ARG A 137 5.94 15.31 10.24
N LYS A 138 4.73 14.78 10.46
CA LYS A 138 4.52 13.41 10.95
C LYS A 138 5.02 12.35 9.95
N TRP A 139 4.83 12.57 8.65
CA TRP A 139 5.39 11.66 7.64
C TRP A 139 6.92 11.60 7.73
N ARG A 140 7.56 12.77 7.84
CA ARG A 140 9.02 12.87 7.99
C ARG A 140 9.51 12.20 9.27
N GLN A 141 8.85 12.46 10.40
CA GLN A 141 9.18 11.82 11.68
C GLN A 141 9.09 10.30 11.57
N LYS A 142 7.98 9.78 11.01
CA LYS A 142 7.77 8.34 10.85
C LYS A 142 8.82 7.69 9.95
N GLN A 143 9.18 8.34 8.85
CA GLN A 143 10.25 7.87 7.96
C GLN A 143 11.59 7.75 8.69
N GLN A 144 11.91 8.72 9.54
CA GLN A 144 13.13 8.71 10.37
C GLN A 144 13.08 7.59 11.42
N GLU A 145 11.94 7.41 12.08
CA GLU A 145 11.71 6.32 13.06
C GLU A 145 11.81 4.94 12.40
N ASP A 146 11.27 4.78 11.19
CA ASP A 146 11.32 3.52 10.43
C ASP A 146 12.74 3.23 9.89
N GLY A 147 13.66 4.21 9.89
CA GLY A 147 15.03 4.05 9.37
C GLY A 147 15.11 3.81 7.85
N ILE A 148 14.02 4.07 7.11
CA ILE A 148 13.92 3.77 5.68
C ILE A 148 14.47 4.94 4.88
N ALA A 149 15.60 4.73 4.21
CA ALA A 149 16.14 5.67 3.23
C ALA A 149 15.17 5.86 2.06
N LEU A 150 15.05 7.10 1.55
CA LEU A 150 14.25 7.34 0.35
C LEU A 150 14.87 6.59 -0.85
N PRO A 151 14.05 5.91 -1.68
CA PRO A 151 14.55 5.31 -2.90
C PRO A 151 15.24 6.35 -3.77
N LYS A 152 16.42 6.00 -4.30
CA LYS A 152 17.14 6.85 -5.26
C LYS A 152 16.36 6.96 -6.56
N LEU A 153 16.31 8.16 -7.12
CA LEU A 153 15.73 8.37 -8.45
C LEU A 153 16.72 7.94 -9.53
N VAL A 154 16.18 7.40 -10.63
CA VAL A 154 16.96 7.14 -11.85
C VAL A 154 17.41 8.46 -12.49
N PHE A 155 16.56 9.48 -12.43
CA PHE A 155 16.85 10.82 -12.95
C PHE A 155 17.09 11.80 -11.79
N ASP A 156 18.33 12.24 -11.64
CA ASP A 156 18.78 13.15 -10.58
C ASP A 156 18.72 14.62 -11.08
N ASN A 157 17.51 15.13 -11.37
CA ASN A 157 17.32 16.57 -11.62
C ASN A 157 16.05 17.15 -10.96
N ALA A 158 16.10 18.45 -10.70
CA ALA A 158 15.07 19.17 -9.94
C ALA A 158 13.70 19.22 -10.64
N GLU A 159 13.69 19.26 -11.98
CA GLU A 159 12.46 19.25 -12.76
C GLU A 159 11.72 17.91 -12.62
N HIS A 160 12.45 16.80 -12.67
CA HIS A 160 11.90 15.47 -12.49
C HIS A 160 11.28 15.31 -11.10
N VAL A 161 11.95 15.78 -10.05
CA VAL A 161 11.41 15.75 -8.67
C VAL A 161 10.15 16.59 -8.54
N ARG A 162 10.10 17.80 -9.13
CA ARG A 162 8.87 18.62 -9.18
C ARG A 162 7.73 17.91 -9.91
N ARG A 163 8.02 17.24 -11.03
CA ARG A 163 7.04 16.48 -11.80
C ARG A 163 6.51 15.28 -11.00
N MET A 164 7.39 14.56 -10.32
CA MET A 164 7.01 13.44 -9.46
C MET A 164 6.15 13.91 -8.28
N LEU A 165 6.50 15.03 -7.63
CA LEU A 165 5.67 15.64 -6.59
C LEU A 165 4.24 15.89 -7.10
N LYS A 166 4.10 16.48 -8.29
CA LYS A 166 2.79 16.74 -8.89
C LYS A 166 2.00 15.44 -9.10
N ILE A 167 2.59 14.47 -9.81
CA ILE A 167 1.95 13.18 -10.11
C ILE A 167 1.54 12.47 -8.82
N ALA A 168 2.45 12.38 -7.85
CA ALA A 168 2.20 11.71 -6.59
C ALA A 168 1.09 12.39 -5.79
N SER A 169 1.08 13.73 -5.77
CA SER A 169 0.03 14.50 -5.10
C SER A 169 -1.36 14.26 -5.71
N ASP A 170 -1.46 14.19 -7.04
CA ASP A 170 -2.73 13.94 -7.73
C ASP A 170 -3.24 12.52 -7.44
N GLN A 171 -2.35 11.51 -7.49
CA GLN A 171 -2.70 10.15 -7.11
C GLN A 171 -3.08 10.02 -5.64
N TYR A 172 -2.41 10.75 -4.75
CA TYR A 172 -2.69 10.76 -3.32
C TYR A 172 -4.12 11.28 -3.06
N LYS A 173 -4.46 12.44 -3.64
CA LYS A 173 -5.80 13.04 -3.52
C LYS A 173 -6.90 12.13 -4.08
N ALA A 174 -6.63 11.42 -5.19
CA ALA A 174 -7.59 10.51 -5.79
C ALA A 174 -7.85 9.24 -4.94
N ARG A 175 -6.83 8.74 -4.24
CA ARG A 175 -6.90 7.45 -3.52
C ARG A 175 -7.17 7.57 -2.04
N ILE A 176 -6.92 8.72 -1.43
CA ILE A 176 -7.03 8.92 0.01
C ILE A 176 -8.12 9.98 0.23
N PRO A 177 -9.39 9.54 0.35
CA PRO A 177 -10.50 10.46 0.52
C PRO A 177 -10.27 11.28 1.78
N LYS A 178 -10.49 12.59 1.69
CA LYS A 178 -10.54 13.46 2.86
C LYS A 178 -11.55 12.84 3.82
N ARG A 179 -11.15 12.52 5.05
CA ARG A 179 -12.11 12.21 6.12
C ARG A 179 -13.06 13.41 6.17
N GLY A 180 -14.27 13.23 5.67
CA GLY A 180 -15.27 14.29 5.69
C GLY A 180 -15.36 14.78 7.13
N ARG A 181 -15.18 16.09 7.34
CA ARG A 181 -15.71 16.70 8.55
C ARG A 181 -17.18 16.33 8.55
N GLN A 182 -17.61 15.46 9.47
CA GLN A 182 -19.03 15.41 9.76
C GLN A 182 -19.42 16.84 10.15
N PRO A 183 -20.47 17.41 9.53
CA PRO A 183 -21.00 18.67 10.01
C PRO A 183 -21.41 18.45 11.47
N THR A 184 -20.77 19.20 12.37
CA THR A 184 -21.17 19.34 13.77
C THR A 184 -22.45 20.15 13.85
#